data_AF-A0A1X1NGV9-F1
#
_entry.id   AF-A0A1X1NGV9-F1
#
_cell.length_a   1.000
_cell.length_b   1.000
_cell.length_c   1.000
_cell.angle_alpha   90.00
_cell.angle_beta   90.00
_cell.angle_gamma   90.00
#
_symmetry.space_group_name_H-M   'P 1'
#
loop_
_entity.id
_entity.type
_entity.pdbx_description
1 polymer ?
#
loop_
_entity_poly.entity_id
_entity_poly.type
_entity_poly.pdbx_seq_one_letter_code
_entity_poly.pdbx_strand_id
1 'polypeptide(L)' 'MARTVIDLDDEALEEAARFLGTTTKRDTVNTALREIVDRRKRAEAVERMRRMVADGEIDFSVIEKGARAGTDEGEQRAA' A
#
# COMPACT_ATOMS: atom_id res chain seq x y z
N MET A 1 13.18 -23.57 -6.06
CA MET A 1 11.76 -23.80 -5.73
C MET A 1 11.53 -25.30 -5.64
N ALA A 2 10.70 -25.77 -4.71
CA ALA A 2 10.24 -27.16 -4.69
C ALA A 2 9.15 -27.37 -5.76
N ARG A 3 9.05 -28.58 -6.30
CA ARG A 3 8.02 -28.94 -7.27
C ARG A 3 6.85 -29.61 -6.53
N THR A 4 5.68 -29.01 -6.64
CA THR A 4 4.44 -29.54 -6.06
C THR A 4 3.44 -29.75 -7.18
N VAL A 5 2.73 -30.88 -7.16
CA VAL A 5 1.61 -31.16 -8.06
C VAL A 5 0.34 -30.93 -7.26
N ILE A 6 -0.51 -30.03 -7.74
CA ILE A 6 -1.80 -29.70 -7.15
C ILE A 6 -2.82 -29.57 -8.28
N ASP A 7 -4.06 -29.92 -7.98
CA ASP A 7 -5.18 -29.59 -8.86
C ASP A 7 -5.58 -28.14 -8.62
N LEU A 8 -5.83 -27.42 -9.71
CA LEU A 8 -6.23 -26.01 -9.70
C LEU A 8 -7.53 -25.87 -10.48
N ASP A 9 -8.41 -25.03 -9.96
CA ASP A 9 -9.55 -24.52 -10.72
C ASP A 9 -9.02 -23.62 -11.83
N ASP A 10 -9.24 -24.04 -13.09
CA ASP A 10 -8.74 -23.32 -14.26
C ASP A 10 -9.48 -21.99 -14.47
N GLU A 11 -10.76 -21.88 -14.12
CA GLU A 11 -11.52 -20.62 -14.24
C GLU A 11 -11.01 -19.58 -13.25
N ALA A 12 -10.81 -19.99 -11.99
CA ALA A 12 -10.23 -19.13 -10.97
C ALA A 12 -8.79 -18.71 -11.32
N LEU A 13 -8.01 -19.61 -11.91
CA LEU A 13 -6.64 -19.33 -12.33
C LEU A 13 -6.58 -18.33 -13.49
N GLU A 14 -7.50 -18.42 -14.45
CA GLU A 14 -7.62 -17.47 -15.56
C GLU A 14 -8.07 -16.08 -15.07
N GLU A 15 -9.02 -16.02 -14.14
CA GLU A 15 -9.42 -14.75 -13.53
C GLU A 15 -8.27 -14.10 -12.77
N ALA A 16 -7.54 -14.88 -11.95
CA ALA A 16 -6.36 -14.41 -11.25
C ALA A 16 -5.27 -13.93 -12.23
N ALA A 17 -5.05 -14.64 -13.34
CA ALA A 17 -4.08 -14.25 -14.35
C ALA A 17 -4.43 -12.90 -15.00
N ARG A 18 -5.71 -12.68 -15.32
CA ARG A 18 -6.21 -11.39 -15.83
C ARG A 18 -6.04 -10.27 -14.82
N PHE A 19 -6.39 -10.51 -13.56
CA PHE A 19 -6.25 -9.52 -12.49
C PHE A 19 -4.78 -9.15 -12.21
N LEU A 20 -3.89 -10.15 -12.23
CA LEU A 20 -2.46 -9.98 -11.92
C LEU A 20 -1.61 -9.61 -13.14
N GLY A 21 -2.17 -9.66 -14.36
CA GLY A 21 -1.45 -9.40 -15.60
C GLY A 21 -0.38 -10.44 -15.94
N THR A 22 -0.53 -11.68 -15.45
CA THR A 22 0.44 -12.76 -15.65
C THR A 22 0.06 -13.67 -16.81
N THR A 23 1.06 -14.24 -17.47
CA THR A 23 0.87 -15.07 -18.68
C THR A 23 1.03 -16.56 -18.45
N THR A 24 1.59 -16.98 -17.32
CA THR A 24 1.85 -18.40 -17.03
C THR A 24 1.21 -18.82 -15.72
N LYS A 25 0.67 -20.06 -15.66
CA LYS A 25 0.04 -20.64 -14.46
C LYS A 25 0.95 -20.49 -13.22
N ARG A 26 2.24 -20.84 -13.37
CA ARG A 26 3.24 -20.73 -12.30
C ARG A 26 3.39 -19.29 -11.80
N ASP A 27 3.44 -18.32 -12.71
CA ASP A 27 3.66 -16.93 -12.33
C ASP A 27 2.41 -16.33 -11.67
N THR A 28 1.22 -16.68 -12.18
CA THR A 28 -0.05 -16.34 -11.54
C THR A 28 -0.11 -16.85 -10.10
N VAL A 29 0.18 -18.14 -9.87
CA VAL A 29 0.15 -18.73 -8.52
C VAL A 29 1.16 -18.06 -7.59
N ASN A 30 2.40 -17.91 -8.03
CA ASN A 30 3.42 -17.30 -7.18
C ASN A 30 3.13 -15.83 -6.87
N THR A 31 2.60 -15.07 -7.83
CA THR A 31 2.24 -13.67 -7.64
C THR A 31 1.01 -13.54 -6.74
N ALA A 32 -0.01 -14.39 -6.90
CA ALA A 32 -1.17 -14.41 -6.03
C ALA A 32 -0.79 -14.67 -4.56
N LEU A 33 0.10 -15.64 -4.32
CA LEU A 33 0.57 -15.95 -2.97
C LEU A 33 1.32 -14.77 -2.33
N ARG A 34 2.16 -14.07 -3.10
CA ARG A 34 2.84 -12.85 -2.63
C ARG A 34 1.84 -11.74 -2.32
N GLU A 35 0.89 -11.50 -3.21
CA GLU A 35 -0.08 -10.42 -3.07
C GLU A 35 -0.98 -10.59 -1.83
N ILE A 36 -1.37 -11.83 -1.49
CA ILE A 36 -2.14 -12.11 -0.26
C ILE A 36 -1.33 -11.72 0.98
N VAL A 37 -0.05 -12.11 1.04
CA VAL A 37 0.83 -11.78 2.16
C VAL A 37 1.04 -10.28 2.26
N ASP A 38 1.27 -9.61 1.13
CA ASP A 38 1.51 -8.17 1.09
C ASP A 38 0.26 -7.38 1.47
N ARG A 39 -0.92 -7.82 1.03
CA ARG A 39 -2.20 -7.23 1.45
C ARG A 39 -2.39 -7.33 2.97
N ARG A 40 -2.04 -8.46 3.57
CA ARG A 40 -2.09 -8.63 5.03
C ARG A 40 -1.09 -7.71 5.72
N LYS A 41 0.16 -7.65 5.26
CA LYS A 41 1.20 -6.77 5.83
C LYS A 41 0.82 -5.29 5.74
N ARG A 42 0.22 -4.85 4.62
CA ARG A 42 -0.29 -3.49 4.46
C ARG A 42 -1.38 -3.18 5.50
N ALA A 43 -2.31 -4.10 5.73
CA ALA A 43 -3.33 -3.92 6.76
C ALA A 43 -2.73 -3.84 8.18
N GLU A 44 -1.76 -4.69 8.50
CA GLU A 44 -1.07 -4.63 9.80
C GLU A 44 -0.27 -3.34 9.98
N ALA A 45 0.36 -2.84 8.91
CA ALA A 45 1.11 -1.58 8.96
C ALA A 45 0.18 -0.40 9.29
N VAL A 46 -0.99 -0.33 8.65
CA VAL A 46 -2.01 0.69 8.95
C VAL A 46 -2.47 0.58 10.41
N GLU A 47 -2.69 -0.64 10.90
CA GLU A 47 -3.12 -0.83 12.29
C GLU A 47 -2.04 -0.45 13.30
N ARG A 48 -0.76 -0.75 13.01
CA ARG A 48 0.37 -0.28 13.83
C ARG A 48 0.46 1.24 13.83
N MET A 49 0.33 1.87 12.67
CA MET A 49 0.35 3.34 12.56
C MET A 49 -0.76 3.96 13.41
N ARG A 50 -1.99 3.44 13.35
CA ARG A 50 -3.11 3.93 14.18
C ARG A 50 -2.82 3.85 15.67
N ARG A 51 -2.19 2.76 16.14
CA ARG A 51 -1.78 2.61 17.54
C ARG A 51 -0.73 3.63 17.94
N MET A 52 0.33 3.80 17.16
CA MET A 52 1.36 4.80 17.44
C MET A 52 0.78 6.23 17.53
N VAL A 53 -0.24 6.54 16.73
CA VAL A 53 -0.94 7.83 16.81
C VAL A 53 -1.78 7.94 18.09
N ALA A 54 -2.50 6.89 18.46
CA ALA A 54 -3.29 6.86 19.68
C ALA A 54 -2.44 6.94 20.95
N ASP A 55 -1.26 6.31 20.92
CA ASP A 55 -0.28 6.29 22.01
C ASP A 55 0.55 7.60 22.07
N GLY A 56 0.34 8.52 21.11
CA GLY A 56 1.02 9.82 21.06
C GLY A 56 2.47 9.78 20.58
N GLU A 57 2.91 8.65 20.02
CA GLU A 57 4.27 8.46 19.48
C GLU A 57 4.47 9.18 18.14
N ILE A 58 3.39 9.45 17.41
CA ILE A 58 3.39 10.18 16.14
C ILE A 58 2.57 11.47 16.30
N ASP A 59 3.25 12.61 16.26
CA ASP A 59 2.62 13.94 16.26
C ASP A 59 2.51 14.50 14.83
N PHE A 60 1.29 14.56 14.31
CA PHE A 60 1.00 15.11 12.98
C PHE A 60 0.94 16.65 12.93
N SER A 61 1.07 17.36 14.06
CA SER A 61 1.06 18.83 14.10
C SER A 61 2.18 19.46 13.26
N VAL A 62 3.26 18.70 13.00
CA VAL A 62 4.39 19.09 12.16
C VAL A 62 3.99 19.25 10.68
N ILE A 63 2.99 18.50 10.21
CA ILE A 63 2.51 18.56 8.82
C ILE A 63 1.66 19.83 8.59
N GLU A 64 0.89 20.29 9.59
CA GLU A 64 0.08 21.51 9.48
C GLU A 64 0.92 22.79 9.41
N LYS A 65 2.12 22.79 10.01
CA LYS A 65 2.97 23.99 10.12
C LYS A 65 3.53 24.47 8.78
N GLY A 66 3.57 23.61 7.75
CA GLY A 66 4.02 23.95 6.40
C GLY A 66 2.97 24.65 5.52
N ALA A 67 1.68 24.49 5.82
CA ALA A 67 0.60 25.00 4.97
C ALA A 67 0.24 26.48 5.24
N ARG A 68 0.69 27.07 6.36
CA ARG A 68 0.39 28.46 6.75
C ARG A 68 1.51 29.47 6.49
N ALA A 69 2.66 29.06 5.96
CA ALA A 69 3.82 29.94 5.81
C ALA A 69 3.89 30.70 4.46
N GLY A 70 2.85 30.66 3.63
CA GLY A 70 2.94 31.06 2.22
C GLY A 70 2.08 32.25 1.74
N THR A 71 1.45 33.06 2.61
CA THR A 71 0.47 34.07 2.14
C THR A 71 0.73 35.53 2.51
N ASP A 72 1.83 35.90 3.18
CA ASP A 72 1.98 37.28 3.73
C ASP A 72 3.13 38.14 3.14
N GLU A 73 3.75 37.79 2.01
CA GLU A 73 4.87 38.59 1.45
C GLU A 73 4.50 39.55 0.29
N GLY A 74 3.22 39.85 0.09
CA GLY A 74 2.74 40.60 -1.09
C GLY A 74 2.55 42.12 -0.96
N GLU A 75 2.49 42.72 0.24
CA GLU A 75 1.84 44.05 0.39
C GLU A 75 2.71 45.19 0.93
N GLN A 76 4.04 45.09 0.86
CA GLN A 76 4.94 46.14 1.39
C GLN A 76 6.07 46.53 0.44
N ARG A 77 5.74 46.93 -0.80
CA ARG A 77 6.62 47.76 -1.64
C ARG A 77 5.83 48.73 -2.54
N ALA A 78 5.09 49.64 -1.94
CA ALA A 78 4.63 50.86 -2.59
C ALA A 78 4.38 51.96 -1.54
N ALA A 79 5.46 52.65 -1.13
CA ALA A 79 5.41 53.97 -0.51
C ALA A 79 6.71 54.71 -0.83
#